data_AF-A0A7S3KQG6-F1
#
_entry.id   AF-A0A7S3KQG6-F1
#
_cell.length_a   1.000
_cell.length_b   1.000
_cell.length_c   1.000
_cell.angle_alpha   90.00
_cell.angle_beta   90.00
_cell.angle_gamma   90.00
#
_symmetry.space_group_name_H-M   'P 1'
#
loop_
_entity.id
_entity.type
_entity.pdbx_description
1 polymer ?
#
loop_
_entity_poly.entity_id
_entity_poly.type
_entity_poly.pdbx_seq_one_letter_code
_entity_poly.pdbx_strand_id
1 'polypeptide(L)'
;GIQMASKDAFHLHTDLPDDRRIEKELRFAIDYLNANRLSESAKWASELLSSLKSRKSANSSMTTSFMQDSLLEGGVHREKDTDANDMEEDEQEEIIDPSTFTNDIDRYPIDNAQSFDYTFYERKSKANDAVNCARILFDLREYRKACFKVKPYLHPRNQSAIFIYYYSLFMLSEQQTEEERFQSSENISRSC
;
A
#
# COMPACT_ATOMS: atom_id res chain seq x y z
N GLY A 1 -25.56 26.54 22.16
CA GLY A 1 -24.37 25.92 22.75
C GLY A 1 -24.73 24.53 23.21
N ILE A 2 -24.39 23.52 22.42
CA ILE A 2 -24.49 22.11 22.79
C ILE A 2 -23.19 21.48 22.29
N GLN A 3 -22.21 21.36 23.19
CA GLN A 3 -21.05 20.50 23.03
C GLN A 3 -21.43 19.14 23.59
N MET A 4 -21.44 18.07 22.79
CA MET A 4 -21.42 16.71 23.31
C MET A 4 -20.68 15.77 22.34
N ALA A 5 -19.54 15.27 22.84
CA ALA A 5 -18.97 13.94 22.67
C ALA A 5 -18.61 13.43 21.26
N SER A 6 -17.39 13.76 20.83
CA SER A 6 -16.58 12.89 19.95
C SER A 6 -15.38 12.41 20.77
N LYS A 7 -15.48 11.21 21.35
CA LYS A 7 -14.38 10.59 22.13
C LYS A 7 -14.17 9.09 21.89
N ASP A 8 -14.79 8.50 20.87
CA ASP A 8 -14.53 7.10 20.51
C ASP A 8 -13.59 7.05 19.29
N ALA A 9 -12.44 7.68 19.43
CA ALA A 9 -11.34 7.55 18.49
C ALA A 9 -10.61 6.23 18.73
N PHE A 10 -10.94 5.23 17.92
CA PHE A 10 -9.99 4.28 17.32
C PHE A 10 -8.83 3.80 18.21
N HIS A 11 -9.12 2.92 19.17
CA HIS A 11 -8.12 1.98 19.69
C HIS A 11 -8.22 0.63 18.96
N LEU A 12 -8.07 0.64 17.63
CA LEU A 12 -7.71 -0.55 16.85
C LEU A 12 -6.18 -0.69 16.84
N HIS A 13 -5.57 -0.72 18.02
CA HIS A 13 -4.25 -1.33 18.15
C HIS A 13 -4.47 -2.83 18.01
N THR A 14 -4.46 -3.30 16.76
CA THR A 14 -4.15 -4.70 16.49
C THR A 14 -2.69 -4.85 16.90
N ASP A 15 -2.49 -5.21 18.17
CA ASP A 15 -1.16 -5.51 18.67
C ASP A 15 -0.54 -6.53 17.72
N LEU A 16 0.54 -6.10 17.05
CA LEU A 16 1.27 -6.94 16.12
C LEU A 16 1.61 -8.24 16.85
N PRO A 17 1.28 -9.41 16.28
CA PRO A 17 1.50 -10.67 16.96
C PRO A 17 2.98 -10.84 17.31
N ASP A 18 3.26 -11.29 18.54
CA ASP A 18 4.62 -11.58 19.02
C ASP A 18 5.34 -12.49 18.02
N ASP A 19 6.57 -12.12 17.65
CA ASP A 19 7.44 -12.90 16.76
C ASP A 19 7.54 -14.38 17.17
N ARG A 20 7.45 -14.70 18.48
CA ARG A 20 7.46 -16.09 18.96
C ARG A 20 6.22 -16.87 18.52
N ARG A 21 5.07 -16.21 18.47
CA ARG A 21 3.82 -16.81 18.00
C ARG A 21 3.91 -17.07 16.50
N ILE A 22 4.38 -16.10 15.73
CA ILE A 22 4.60 -16.23 14.29
C ILE A 22 5.57 -17.38 14.00
N GLU A 23 6.66 -17.50 14.77
CA GLU A 23 7.63 -18.59 14.62
C GLU A 23 7.00 -19.98 14.82
N LYS A 24 6.13 -20.11 15.83
CA LYS A 24 5.44 -21.36 16.13
C LYS A 24 4.44 -21.73 15.02
N GLU A 25 3.68 -20.76 14.54
CA GLU A 25 2.71 -20.95 13.45
C GLU A 25 3.42 -21.32 12.13
N LEU A 26 4.56 -20.69 11.81
CA LEU A 26 5.36 -21.06 10.63
C LEU A 26 5.91 -22.48 10.70
N ARG A 27 6.40 -22.93 11.87
CA ARG A 27 6.86 -24.32 12.03
C ARG A 27 5.74 -25.32 11.80
N PHE A 28 4.57 -25.05 12.39
CA PHE A 28 3.38 -25.87 12.18
C PHE A 28 2.98 -25.91 10.69
N ALA A 29 3.01 -24.76 10.00
CA ALA A 29 2.71 -24.69 8.57
C ALA A 29 3.70 -25.51 7.72
N ILE A 30 5.00 -25.45 8.03
CA ILE A 30 6.02 -26.26 7.33
C ILE A 30 5.73 -27.76 7.48
N ASP A 31 5.44 -28.22 8.70
CA ASP A 31 5.13 -29.63 8.97
C ASP A 31 3.87 -30.06 8.20
N TYR A 32 2.82 -29.23 8.24
CA TYR A 32 1.57 -29.47 7.51
C TYR A 32 1.78 -29.52 6.00
N LEU A 33 2.54 -28.58 5.42
CA LEU A 33 2.81 -28.53 3.98
C LEU A 33 3.65 -29.71 3.52
N ASN A 34 4.63 -30.13 4.32
CA ASN A 34 5.42 -31.33 4.06
C ASN A 34 4.57 -32.60 4.09
N ALA A 35 3.65 -32.74 5.04
CA ALA A 35 2.72 -33.85 5.11
C ALA A 35 1.82 -33.95 3.85
N ASN A 36 1.48 -32.81 3.26
CA ASN A 36 0.68 -32.71 2.04
C ASN A 36 1.53 -32.69 0.74
N ARG A 37 2.85 -32.92 0.83
CA ARG A 37 3.79 -32.93 -0.32
C ARG A 37 3.84 -31.60 -1.10
N LEU A 38 3.56 -30.47 -0.44
CA LEU A 38 3.65 -29.12 -1.01
C LEU A 38 5.05 -28.54 -0.78
N SER A 39 6.07 -29.11 -1.44
CA SER A 39 7.48 -28.83 -1.18
C SER A 39 7.90 -27.37 -1.41
N GLU A 40 7.39 -26.74 -2.48
CA GLU A 40 7.72 -25.35 -2.79
C GLU A 40 7.16 -24.38 -1.73
N SER A 41 5.91 -24.59 -1.29
CA SER A 41 5.31 -23.79 -0.22
C SER A 41 6.04 -23.99 1.12
N ALA A 42 6.42 -25.23 1.44
CA ALA A 42 7.19 -25.54 2.64
C ALA A 42 8.58 -24.87 2.61
N LYS A 43 9.21 -24.80 1.44
CA LYS A 43 10.49 -24.09 1.23
C LYS A 43 10.34 -22.59 1.50
N TRP A 44 9.33 -21.94 0.91
CA TRP A 44 9.05 -20.52 1.17
C TRP A 44 8.79 -20.22 2.65
N ALA A 45 7.99 -21.06 3.33
CA ALA A 45 7.75 -20.91 4.76
C ALA A 45 9.04 -21.07 5.59
N SER A 46 9.94 -21.96 5.18
CA SER A 46 11.25 -22.15 5.82
C SER A 46 12.21 -20.97 5.61
N GLU A 47 12.18 -20.35 4.44
CA GLU A 47 12.95 -19.13 4.15
C GLU A 47 12.44 -17.93 4.96
N LEU A 48 11.11 -17.76 5.06
CA LEU A 48 10.49 -16.74 5.91
C LEU A 48 10.86 -16.91 7.38
N LEU A 49 10.81 -18.14 7.88
CA LEU A 49 11.23 -18.49 9.24
C LEU A 49 12.70 -18.14 9.49
N SER A 50 13.58 -18.38 8.51
CA SER A 50 15.01 -18.06 8.60
C SER A 50 15.25 -16.55 8.59
N SER A 51 14.52 -15.81 7.75
CA SER A 51 14.57 -14.34 7.69
C SER A 51 14.15 -13.69 9.01
N LEU A 52 13.12 -14.22 9.67
CA LEU A 52 12.70 -13.76 11.01
C LEU A 52 13.82 -13.92 12.06
N LYS A 53 14.54 -15.05 12.05
CA LYS A 53 15.65 -15.28 12.99
C LYS A 53 16.84 -14.35 12.72
N SER A 54 17.14 -14.09 11.44
CA SER A 54 18.20 -13.15 11.05
C SER A 54 17.91 -11.72 11.56
N ARG A 55 16.67 -11.26 11.44
CA ARG A 55 16.24 -9.93 11.96
C ARG A 55 16.43 -9.80 13.48
N LYS A 56 16.08 -10.84 14.25
CA LYS A 56 16.31 -10.85 15.71
C LYS A 56 17.79 -10.72 16.05
N SER A 57 18.67 -11.36 15.28
CA SER A 57 20.12 -11.26 15.47
C SER A 57 20.65 -9.86 15.13
N ALA A 58 20.13 -9.22 14.08
CA ALA A 58 20.54 -7.87 13.68
C ALA A 58 20.11 -6.81 14.71
N ASN A 59 18.88 -6.90 15.21
CA ASN A 59 18.34 -5.96 16.19
C ASN A 59 19.06 -6.02 17.54
N SER A 60 19.62 -7.20 17.90
CA SER A 60 20.44 -7.33 19.11
C SER A 60 21.82 -6.68 18.98
N SER A 61 22.30 -6.37 17.77
CA SER A 61 23.64 -5.84 17.53
C SER A 61 23.67 -4.32 17.35
N MET A 62 22.51 -3.65 17.30
CA MET A 62 22.41 -2.22 16.93
C MET A 62 22.15 -1.29 18.13
N THR A 63 22.23 -1.78 19.36
CA THR A 63 22.04 -0.96 20.58
C THR A 63 23.32 -0.36 21.16
N THR A 64 24.48 -0.48 20.51
CA THR A 64 25.77 0.02 21.05
C THR A 64 26.50 1.06 20.18
N SER A 65 25.94 1.58 19.09
CA SER A 65 26.72 2.47 18.20
C SER A 65 25.91 3.57 17.50
N PHE A 66 25.05 4.29 18.24
CA PHE A 66 24.34 5.44 17.65
C PHE A 66 24.32 6.66 18.59
N MET A 67 25.50 7.17 18.91
CA MET A 67 25.68 8.52 19.47
C MET A 67 26.97 9.16 18.92
N GLN A 68 27.05 9.38 17.61
CA GLN A 68 28.00 10.32 17.00
C GLN A 68 27.75 10.37 15.49
N ASP A 69 26.93 11.34 15.06
CA ASP A 69 27.05 12.08 13.79
C ASP A 69 25.69 12.58 13.33
N SER A 70 25.35 13.80 13.74
CA SER A 70 24.35 14.61 13.05
C SER A 70 24.63 16.07 13.34
N LEU A 71 25.56 16.66 12.58
CA LEU A 71 25.80 18.10 12.51
C LEU A 71 26.17 18.45 11.07
N LEU A 72 25.50 19.48 10.52
CA LEU A 72 25.69 20.14 9.20
C LEU A 72 25.14 19.34 8.01
N GLU A 73 24.29 19.83 7.09
CA GLU A 73 23.88 21.13 6.53
C GLU A 73 22.44 20.93 5.95
N GLY A 74 21.54 21.89 5.68
CA GLY A 74 21.70 23.30 5.33
C GLY A 74 21.03 23.58 3.95
N GLY A 75 19.75 23.98 3.95
CA GLY A 75 19.11 24.92 2.99
C GLY A 75 18.87 24.52 1.52
N VAL A 76 17.65 24.79 1.00
CA VAL A 76 17.29 25.99 0.21
C VAL A 76 15.91 25.80 -0.45
N HIS A 77 15.09 26.86 -0.33
CA HIS A 77 13.75 27.09 -0.86
C HIS A 77 13.54 26.82 -2.37
N ARG A 78 12.32 26.42 -2.74
CA ARG A 78 11.62 26.97 -3.91
C ARG A 78 10.09 26.81 -3.80
N GLU A 79 9.42 27.89 -3.43
CA GLU A 79 7.97 28.07 -3.62
C GLU A 79 7.66 28.25 -5.11
N LYS A 80 6.59 27.61 -5.57
CA LYS A 80 5.92 27.98 -6.82
C LYS A 80 4.42 27.87 -6.60
N ASP A 81 3.79 29.04 -6.74
CA ASP A 81 2.35 29.25 -6.78
C ASP A 81 1.72 28.39 -7.89
N THR A 82 0.65 27.70 -7.54
CA THR A 82 -0.27 27.09 -8.51
C THR A 82 -1.66 27.65 -8.26
N ASP A 83 -2.13 28.39 -9.25
CA ASP A 83 -3.47 28.97 -9.34
C ASP A 83 -4.54 27.88 -9.20
N ALA A 84 -5.44 28.10 -8.24
CA ALA A 84 -6.65 27.33 -8.02
C ALA A 84 -7.68 27.72 -9.08
N ASN A 85 -8.08 26.75 -9.91
CA ASN A 85 -9.30 26.83 -10.71
C ASN A 85 -10.38 26.09 -9.91
N ASP A 86 -11.21 26.87 -9.21
CA ASP A 86 -12.41 26.40 -8.52
C ASP A 86 -13.44 25.94 -9.55
N MET A 87 -13.69 24.63 -9.58
CA MET A 87 -14.92 24.04 -10.12
C MET A 87 -15.64 23.41 -8.93
N GLU A 88 -16.50 24.20 -8.29
CA GLU A 88 -17.46 23.72 -7.29
C GLU A 88 -18.52 22.90 -8.03
N GLU A 89 -18.35 21.58 -8.08
CA GLU A 89 -19.46 20.66 -8.32
C GLU A 89 -20.08 20.31 -6.96
N ASP A 90 -21.30 20.82 -6.74
CA ASP A 90 -22.19 20.48 -5.63
C ASP A 90 -22.51 18.96 -5.66
N GLU A 91 -21.63 18.14 -5.11
CA GLU A 91 -21.94 16.76 -4.77
C GLU A 91 -22.74 16.75 -3.47
N GLN A 92 -24.06 16.60 -3.59
CA GLN A 92 -24.93 16.25 -2.48
C GLN A 92 -24.49 14.88 -1.95
N GLU A 93 -23.67 14.89 -0.90
CA GLU A 93 -23.35 13.70 -0.12
C GLU A 93 -24.65 13.13 0.47
N GLU A 94 -25.10 12.01 -0.09
CA GLU A 94 -26.18 11.21 0.47
C GLU A 94 -25.73 10.77 1.88
N ILE A 95 -26.35 11.34 2.91
CA ILE A 95 -26.06 11.04 4.32
C ILE A 95 -26.42 9.57 4.55
N ILE A 96 -25.44 8.68 4.38
CA ILE A 96 -25.57 7.27 4.74
C ILE A 96 -25.62 7.22 6.26
N ASP A 97 -26.79 6.89 6.79
CA ASP A 97 -27.08 6.75 8.20
C ASP A 97 -26.08 5.74 8.84
N PRO A 98 -25.15 6.18 9.71
CA PRO A 98 -24.10 5.34 10.26
C PRO A 98 -24.64 4.25 11.20
N SER A 99 -25.94 4.27 11.51
CA SER A 99 -26.62 3.31 12.37
C SER A 99 -26.85 1.93 11.73
N THR A 100 -26.61 1.77 10.42
CA THR A 100 -26.78 0.47 9.74
C THR A 100 -25.51 -0.41 9.75
N PHE A 101 -24.41 0.04 10.34
CA PHE A 101 -23.20 -0.78 10.48
C PHE A 101 -23.29 -1.64 11.75
N THR A 102 -24.18 -2.63 11.75
CA THR A 102 -24.19 -3.65 12.80
C THR A 102 -22.89 -4.44 12.75
N ASN A 103 -22.27 -4.60 13.91
CA ASN A 103 -21.00 -5.28 14.17
C ASN A 103 -21.10 -6.81 13.98
N ASP A 104 -21.61 -7.29 12.85
CA ASP A 104 -21.73 -8.72 12.54
C ASP A 104 -20.42 -9.32 11.97
N ILE A 105 -19.28 -8.90 12.51
CA ILE A 105 -17.96 -9.47 12.16
C ILE A 105 -17.61 -10.67 13.06
N ASP A 106 -18.25 -10.82 14.23
CA ASP A 106 -17.83 -11.79 15.25
C ASP A 106 -18.59 -13.13 15.26
N ARG A 107 -19.31 -13.50 14.19
CA ARG A 107 -20.09 -14.76 14.18
C ARG A 107 -19.98 -15.60 12.92
N TYR A 108 -18.80 -15.69 12.32
CA TYR A 108 -18.53 -16.78 11.38
C TYR A 108 -17.83 -17.93 12.13
N PRO A 109 -18.52 -19.05 12.42
CA PRO A 109 -17.86 -20.23 12.93
C PRO A 109 -16.76 -20.64 11.95
N ILE A 110 -15.54 -20.79 12.47
CA ILE A 110 -14.38 -21.25 11.73
C ILE A 110 -14.56 -22.75 11.48
N ASP A 111 -15.45 -23.09 10.53
CA ASP A 111 -15.47 -24.41 9.95
C ASP A 111 -14.31 -24.48 8.96
N ASN A 112 -13.29 -25.27 9.32
CA ASN A 112 -12.03 -25.48 8.59
C ASN A 112 -12.19 -26.17 7.20
N ALA A 113 -13.37 -26.06 6.59
CA ALA A 113 -13.71 -26.55 5.26
C ALA A 113 -14.17 -25.42 4.31
N GLN A 114 -13.88 -24.16 4.63
CA GLN A 114 -14.12 -23.06 3.69
C GLN A 114 -13.15 -23.16 2.51
N SER A 115 -13.66 -23.73 1.42
CA SER A 115 -13.19 -23.48 0.06
C SER A 115 -12.77 -22.02 -0.08
N PHE A 116 -11.60 -21.75 -0.67
CA PHE A 116 -11.10 -20.40 -1.03
C PHE A 116 -11.97 -19.70 -2.10
N ASP A 117 -13.27 -20.00 -2.15
CA ASP A 117 -14.26 -19.44 -3.06
C ASP A 117 -14.91 -18.17 -2.49
N TYR A 118 -14.23 -17.51 -1.54
CA TYR A 118 -14.55 -16.13 -1.21
C TYR A 118 -13.86 -15.24 -2.22
N THR A 119 -14.52 -15.07 -3.37
CA THR A 119 -14.23 -13.95 -4.26
C THR A 119 -14.50 -12.69 -3.46
N PHE A 120 -13.46 -11.94 -3.11
CA PHE A 120 -13.61 -10.69 -2.37
C PHE A 120 -14.32 -9.68 -3.27
N TYR A 121 -15.64 -9.59 -3.12
CA TYR A 121 -16.45 -8.60 -3.82
C TYR A 121 -16.27 -7.26 -3.11
N GLU A 122 -15.37 -6.43 -3.64
CA GLU A 122 -15.26 -5.04 -3.23
C GLU A 122 -16.62 -4.35 -3.44
N ARG A 123 -17.12 -3.61 -2.45
CA ARG A 123 -18.39 -2.89 -2.60
C ARG A 123 -18.29 -1.97 -3.81
N LYS A 124 -19.33 -1.97 -4.65
CA LYS A 124 -19.43 -1.05 -5.78
C LYS A 124 -19.43 0.38 -5.25
N SER A 125 -18.40 1.12 -5.62
CA SER A 125 -18.19 2.52 -5.24
C SER A 125 -17.58 3.22 -6.44
N LYS A 126 -17.94 4.48 -6.67
CA LYS A 126 -17.34 5.31 -7.73
C LYS A 126 -15.80 5.33 -7.63
N ALA A 127 -15.26 5.30 -6.40
CA ALA A 127 -13.83 5.24 -6.17
C ALA A 127 -13.21 3.93 -6.68
N ASN A 128 -13.88 2.79 -6.48
CA ASN A 128 -13.39 1.49 -6.97
C ASN A 128 -13.47 1.41 -8.49
N ASP A 129 -14.51 1.97 -9.11
CA ASP A 129 -14.61 2.05 -10.57
C ASP A 129 -13.50 2.93 -11.15
N ALA A 130 -13.18 4.06 -10.51
CA ALA A 130 -12.07 4.91 -10.90
C ALA A 130 -10.72 4.23 -10.75
N VAL A 131 -10.50 3.49 -9.64
CA VAL A 131 -9.28 2.70 -9.41
C VAL A 131 -9.15 1.59 -10.45
N ASN A 132 -10.22 0.85 -10.76
CA ASN A 132 -10.19 -0.20 -11.78
C ASN A 132 -9.97 0.36 -13.18
N CYS A 133 -10.58 1.50 -13.51
CA CYS A 133 -10.29 2.22 -14.75
C CYS A 133 -8.82 2.64 -14.82
N ALA A 134 -8.26 3.13 -13.72
CA ALA A 134 -6.86 3.52 -13.65
C ALA A 134 -5.89 2.33 -13.77
N ARG A 135 -6.25 1.14 -13.27
CA ARG A 135 -5.49 -0.10 -13.51
C ARG A 135 -5.38 -0.41 -15.00
N ILE A 136 -6.49 -0.34 -15.74
CA ILE A 136 -6.50 -0.55 -17.18
C ILE A 136 -5.62 0.48 -17.89
N LEU A 137 -5.73 1.76 -17.51
CA LEU A 137 -4.87 2.83 -18.05
C LEU A 137 -3.39 2.59 -17.74
N PHE A 138 -3.09 2.07 -16.56
CA PHE A 138 -1.74 1.71 -16.15
C PHE A 138 -1.16 0.58 -17.01
N ASP A 139 -1.93 -0.48 -17.25
CA ASP A 139 -1.52 -1.61 -18.09
C ASP A 139 -1.27 -1.20 -19.55
N LEU A 140 -2.03 -0.21 -20.04
CA LEU A 140 -1.83 0.42 -21.35
C LEU A 140 -0.64 1.39 -21.39
N ARG A 141 0.12 1.52 -20.28
CA ARG A 141 1.23 2.47 -20.09
C ARG A 141 0.81 3.94 -20.23
N GLU A 142 -0.46 4.27 -20.03
CA GLU A 142 -0.97 5.64 -20.04
C GLU A 142 -0.86 6.28 -18.65
N TYR A 143 0.34 6.27 -18.05
CA TYR A 143 0.56 6.59 -16.63
C TYR A 143 0.04 7.97 -16.21
N ARG A 144 0.19 8.99 -17.08
CA ARG A 144 -0.30 10.35 -16.80
C ARG A 144 -1.83 10.38 -16.61
N LYS A 145 -2.58 9.64 -17.43
CA LYS A 145 -4.04 9.56 -17.34
C LYS A 145 -4.45 8.76 -16.10
N ALA A 146 -3.74 7.67 -15.81
CA ALA A 146 -3.97 6.89 -14.59
C ALA A 146 -3.81 7.76 -13.33
N CYS A 147 -2.74 8.55 -13.22
CA CYS A 147 -2.55 9.50 -12.12
C CYS A 147 -3.73 10.47 -11.97
N PHE A 148 -4.12 11.11 -13.08
CA PHE A 148 -5.20 12.11 -13.07
C PHE A 148 -6.53 11.51 -12.64
N LYS A 149 -6.84 10.29 -13.11
CA LYS A 149 -8.09 9.59 -12.79
C LYS A 149 -8.22 9.24 -11.31
N VAL A 150 -7.10 8.87 -10.66
CA VAL A 150 -7.08 8.41 -9.26
C VAL A 150 -6.93 9.57 -8.27
N LYS A 151 -6.39 10.72 -8.69
CA LYS A 151 -6.09 11.87 -7.83
C LYS A 151 -7.23 12.28 -6.88
N PRO A 152 -8.51 12.35 -7.29
CA PRO A 152 -9.60 12.73 -6.39
C PRO A 152 -9.88 11.69 -5.27
N TYR A 153 -9.43 10.44 -5.46
CA TYR A 153 -9.70 9.31 -4.57
C TYR A 153 -8.50 8.94 -3.69
N LEU A 154 -7.51 9.82 -3.57
CA LEU A 154 -6.35 9.63 -2.71
C LEU A 154 -6.75 9.76 -1.23
N HIS A 155 -7.16 8.64 -0.65
CA HIS A 155 -7.54 8.56 0.75
C HIS A 155 -6.74 7.44 1.46
N PRO A 156 -6.30 7.61 2.72
CA PRO A 156 -5.57 6.56 3.47
C PRO A 156 -6.29 5.21 3.58
N ARG A 157 -7.62 5.22 3.41
CA ARG A 157 -8.46 4.01 3.39
C ARG A 157 -8.43 3.28 2.05
N ASN A 158 -8.05 3.96 0.97
CA ASN A 158 -7.95 3.38 -0.37
C ASN A 158 -6.47 3.21 -0.76
N GLN A 159 -5.85 2.18 -0.19
CA GLN A 159 -4.44 1.87 -0.43
C GLN A 159 -4.15 1.59 -1.91
N SER A 160 -5.10 0.99 -2.64
CA SER A 160 -5.00 0.73 -4.07
C SER A 160 -4.85 2.02 -4.88
N ALA A 161 -5.64 3.05 -4.57
CA ALA A 161 -5.55 4.36 -5.21
C ALA A 161 -4.18 5.01 -4.95
N ILE A 162 -3.73 5.02 -3.70
CA ILE A 162 -2.42 5.56 -3.30
C ILE A 162 -1.30 4.85 -4.08
N PHE A 163 -1.31 3.52 -4.09
CA PHE A 163 -0.30 2.73 -4.79
C PHE A 163 -0.25 3.04 -6.28
N ILE A 164 -1.39 2.97 -6.98
CA ILE A 164 -1.45 3.24 -8.42
C ILE A 164 -0.96 4.65 -8.73
N TYR A 165 -1.35 5.64 -7.94
CA TYR A 165 -0.97 7.04 -8.17
C TYR A 165 0.54 7.25 -8.07
N TYR A 166 1.16 6.88 -6.94
CA TYR A 166 2.59 7.09 -6.74
C TYR A 166 3.44 6.22 -7.67
N TYR A 167 3.00 4.99 -7.94
CA TYR A 167 3.71 4.12 -8.86
C TYR A 167 3.62 4.61 -10.31
N SER A 168 2.47 5.15 -10.73
CA SER A 168 2.32 5.79 -12.04
C SER A 168 3.22 7.02 -12.19
N LEU A 169 3.38 7.84 -11.13
CA LEU A 169 4.32 8.96 -11.14
C LEU A 169 5.77 8.51 -11.32
N PHE A 170 6.17 7.45 -10.61
CA PHE A 170 7.49 6.86 -10.76
C PHE A 170 7.72 6.33 -12.18
N MET A 171 6.78 5.58 -12.74
CA MET A 171 6.88 5.08 -14.11
C MET A 171 6.95 6.21 -15.14
N LEU A 172 6.25 7.33 -14.89
CA LEU A 172 6.33 8.52 -15.75
C LEU A 172 7.74 9.14 -15.74
N SER A 173 8.42 9.20 -14.58
CA SER A 173 9.80 9.70 -14.51
C SER A 173 10.83 8.78 -15.17
N GLU A 174 10.63 7.46 -15.06
CA GLU A 174 11.49 6.49 -15.76
C GLU A 174 11.35 6.63 -17.27
N GLN A 175 10.12 6.78 -17.78
CA GLN A 175 9.87 6.98 -19.21
C GLN A 175 10.53 8.26 -19.74
N GLN A 176 10.47 9.36 -18.99
CA GLN A 176 11.15 10.61 -19.37
C GLN A 176 12.67 10.44 -19.43
N THR A 177 13.23 9.74 -18.44
CA THR A 177 14.68 9.46 -18.39
C THR A 177 15.12 8.61 -19.59
N GLU A 178 14.29 7.64 -20.01
CA GLU A 178 14.55 6.83 -21.20
C GLU A 178 14.49 7.69 -22.49
N GLU A 179 13.48 8.54 -22.65
CA GLU A 179 13.34 9.44 -23.80
C GLU A 179 14.54 10.40 -23.96
N GLU A 180 15.05 10.95 -22.84
CA GLU A 180 16.24 11.82 -22.83
C GLU A 180 17.52 11.07 -23.26
N ARG A 181 17.68 9.81 -22.84
CA ARG A 181 18.81 8.96 -23.26
C ARG A 181 18.79 8.69 -24.76
N PHE A 182 17.62 8.45 -25.34
CA PHE A 182 17.51 8.26 -26.79
C PHE A 182 17.86 9.55 -27.56
N GLN A 183 17.33 10.70 -27.15
CA GLN A 183 17.63 11.98 -27.81
C GLN A 183 19.12 12.34 -27.73
N SER A 184 19.77 12.10 -26.58
CA SER A 184 21.20 12.36 -26.44
C SER A 184 22.07 11.46 -27.32
N SER A 185 21.67 10.21 -27.55
CA SER A 185 22.39 9.28 -28.44
C SER A 185 22.36 9.70 -29.92
N GLU A 186 21.25 10.27 -30.40
CA GLU A 186 21.15 10.76 -31.79
C GLU A 186 22.01 12.01 -32.04
N ASN A 187 22.19 12.86 -31.03
CA ASN A 187 23.01 14.06 -31.18
C ASN A 187 24.49 13.74 -31.36
N ILE A 188 24.97 12.62 -30.80
CA ILE A 188 26.35 12.16 -30.96
C ILE A 188 26.59 11.67 -32.39
N SER A 189 25.65 10.91 -32.98
CA SER A 189 25.83 10.32 -34.32
C SER A 189 25.80 11.36 -35.44
N ARG A 190 25.14 12.51 -35.24
CA ARG A 190 25.11 13.63 -36.21
C ARG A 190 26.35 14.53 -36.16
N SER A 191 27.22 14.36 -35.17
CA SER A 191 28.42 15.19 -34.99
C SER A 191 29.70 14.58 -35.61
N CYS A 192 29.61 13.40 -36.23
CA CYS A 192 30.69 12.76 -36.98
C CYS A 192 30.44 12.86 -38.48
#